data_AF-A0A162RTK1-F1
#
_entry.id   AF-A0A162RTK1-F1
#
_cell.length_a   1.000
_cell.length_b   1.000
_cell.length_c   1.000
_cell.angle_alpha   90.00
_cell.angle_beta   90.00
_cell.angle_gamma   90.00
#
_symmetry.space_group_name_H-M   'P 1'
#
loop_
_entity.id
_entity.type
_entity.pdbx_description
1 polymer ?
#
loop_
_entity_poly.entity_id
_entity_poly.type
_entity_poly.pdbx_seq_one_letter_code
_entity_poly.pdbx_strand_id
1 'polypeptide(L)'
;MEKAWNKFKIDFMTGDNNSQKFLKNVARDLDARTVKSFNWTAPEVEPHAAVYFLMFTNEKGQNAWTTRFGIAGPDGKLVKPENAVQPDGAKIPWGVGKLVGEPAANTTSTTTASYSMNSAMASAAENNAAVVIAVSAPSSTSSSNMIMPSIAFASTFLAAVLYTLI
;
A
#
# COMPACT_ATOMS: atom_id res chain seq x y z
N MET A 1 28.58 18.55 -9.87
CA MET A 1 27.65 17.46 -9.45
C MET A 1 26.69 17.21 -10.58
N GLU A 2 26.58 15.96 -11.01
CA GLU A 2 25.76 15.59 -12.14
C GLU A 2 24.27 15.73 -11.82
N LYS A 3 23.56 16.52 -12.61
CA LYS A 3 22.12 16.82 -12.53
C LYS A 3 21.21 15.64 -12.91
N ALA A 4 21.71 14.40 -12.82
CA ALA A 4 21.03 13.22 -13.37
C ALA A 4 19.61 13.05 -12.80
N TRP A 5 19.41 13.41 -11.52
CA TRP A 5 18.13 13.32 -10.82
C TRP A 5 17.22 14.55 -10.98
N ASN A 6 17.55 15.48 -11.88
CA ASN A 6 16.62 16.57 -12.18
C ASN A 6 15.34 16.03 -12.79
N LYS A 7 15.43 15.04 -13.68
CA LYS A 7 14.28 14.43 -14.31
C LYS A 7 14.25 12.95 -14.04
N PHE A 8 13.10 12.46 -13.60
CA PHE A 8 12.92 11.06 -13.25
C PHE A 8 11.47 10.62 -13.39
N LYS A 9 11.27 9.31 -13.42
CA LYS A 9 9.97 8.66 -13.33
C LYS A 9 9.88 7.82 -12.07
N ILE A 10 8.65 7.53 -11.65
CA ILE A 10 8.36 6.64 -10.52
C ILE A 10 7.52 5.49 -11.04
N ASP A 11 8.02 4.28 -10.84
CA ASP A 11 7.33 3.03 -11.17
C ASP A 11 7.00 2.27 -9.87
N PHE A 12 5.80 1.73 -9.81
CA PHE A 12 5.32 0.86 -8.74
C PHE A 12 5.64 -0.59 -9.09
N MET A 13 6.35 -1.26 -8.18
CA MET A 13 7.00 -2.54 -8.43
C MET A 13 6.72 -3.55 -7.30
N THR A 14 6.94 -4.82 -7.59
CA THR A 14 6.88 -5.95 -6.63
C THR A 14 7.92 -7.02 -6.99
N GLY A 15 8.00 -8.12 -6.24
CA GLY A 15 8.93 -9.23 -6.51
C GLY A 15 10.20 -9.24 -5.66
N ASP A 16 11.09 -10.18 -5.98
CA ASP A 16 12.37 -10.34 -5.32
C ASP A 16 13.39 -9.32 -5.81
N ASN A 17 14.55 -9.28 -5.16
CA ASN A 17 15.60 -8.37 -5.51
C ASN A 17 16.05 -8.55 -6.95
N ASN A 18 16.22 -9.78 -7.45
CA ASN A 18 16.76 -10.18 -8.76
C ASN A 18 15.72 -10.34 -9.88
N SER A 19 14.42 -10.41 -9.56
CA SER A 19 13.33 -10.36 -10.55
C SER A 19 12.20 -9.42 -10.14
N GLN A 20 12.48 -8.12 -10.19
CA GLN A 20 11.47 -7.08 -9.95
C GLN A 20 10.42 -7.08 -11.06
N LYS A 21 9.15 -6.98 -10.68
CA LYS A 21 7.99 -6.95 -11.57
C LYS A 21 7.35 -5.57 -11.55
N PHE A 22 7.17 -5.02 -12.74
CA PHE A 22 6.42 -3.79 -12.95
C PHE A 22 4.93 -4.02 -12.74
N LEU A 23 4.31 -3.14 -11.95
CA LEU A 23 2.86 -3.13 -11.76
C LEU A 23 2.24 -1.95 -12.49
N LYS A 24 2.69 -0.74 -12.17
CA LYS A 24 2.09 0.50 -12.68
C LYS A 24 3.10 1.63 -12.73
N ASN A 25 2.93 2.54 -13.69
CA ASN A 25 3.64 3.80 -13.65
C ASN A 25 2.90 4.78 -12.73
N VAL A 26 3.61 5.30 -11.73
CA VAL A 26 3.07 6.24 -10.72
C VAL A 26 3.16 7.67 -11.24
N ALA A 27 4.28 8.01 -11.86
CA ALA A 27 4.50 9.31 -12.48
C ALA A 27 5.56 9.22 -13.59
N ARG A 28 5.47 10.12 -14.56
CA ARG A 28 6.49 10.36 -15.60
C ARG A 28 6.89 11.82 -15.60
N ASP A 29 8.07 12.08 -16.15
CA ASP A 29 8.54 13.43 -16.44
C ASP A 29 8.56 14.37 -15.22
N LEU A 30 8.81 13.82 -14.02
CA LEU A 30 8.92 14.61 -12.80
C LEU A 30 10.23 15.39 -12.81
N ASP A 31 10.18 16.67 -12.41
CA ASP A 31 11.35 17.52 -12.26
C ASP A 31 11.63 17.84 -10.78
N ALA A 32 12.74 17.35 -10.23
CA ALA A 32 13.14 17.58 -8.83
C ALA A 32 13.41 19.06 -8.49
N ARG A 33 13.54 19.92 -9.49
CA ARG A 33 13.73 21.37 -9.30
C ARG A 33 12.42 22.07 -8.96
N THR A 34 11.30 21.56 -9.48
CA THR A 34 9.96 22.17 -9.31
C THR A 34 9.09 21.37 -8.35
N VAL A 35 9.22 20.04 -8.34
CA VAL A 35 8.44 19.13 -7.51
C VAL A 35 9.27 18.70 -6.30
N LYS A 36 8.85 19.12 -5.11
CA LYS A 36 9.44 18.72 -3.82
C LYS A 36 8.61 17.68 -3.07
N SER A 37 7.33 17.57 -3.40
CA SER A 37 6.40 16.62 -2.80
C SER A 37 5.43 16.11 -3.85
N PHE A 38 5.04 14.85 -3.75
CA PHE A 38 4.15 14.20 -4.69
C PHE A 38 3.15 13.33 -3.92
N ASN A 39 1.87 13.54 -4.19
CA ASN A 39 0.79 12.77 -3.58
C ASN A 39 0.29 11.73 -4.57
N TRP A 40 0.22 10.48 -4.14
CA TRP A 40 -0.28 9.37 -4.94
C TRP A 40 -1.14 8.47 -4.09
N THR A 41 -2.31 8.11 -4.62
CA THR A 41 -3.19 7.13 -4.01
C THR A 41 -2.79 5.75 -4.49
N ALA A 42 -2.44 4.87 -3.55
CA ALA A 42 -2.11 3.49 -3.86
C ALA A 42 -3.34 2.76 -4.46
N PRO A 43 -3.15 1.96 -5.53
CA PRO A 43 -4.21 1.16 -6.10
C PRO A 43 -4.54 -0.04 -5.19
N GLU A 44 -5.67 -0.68 -5.48
CA GLU A 44 -5.98 -1.97 -4.87
C GLU A 44 -5.06 -3.06 -5.42
N VAL A 45 -4.51 -3.88 -4.52
CA VAL A 45 -3.50 -4.89 -4.85
C VAL A 45 -3.78 -6.22 -4.17
N GLU A 46 -3.28 -7.31 -4.76
CA GLU A 46 -3.26 -8.62 -4.13
C GLU A 46 -1.87 -9.26 -4.29
N PRO A 47 -1.27 -9.81 -3.22
CA PRO A 47 -1.77 -9.87 -1.85
C PRO A 47 -1.61 -8.53 -1.11
N HIS A 48 -2.42 -8.30 -0.08
CA HIS A 48 -2.28 -7.16 0.85
C HIS A 48 -1.07 -7.35 1.79
N ALA A 49 0.15 -7.35 1.26
CA ALA A 49 1.37 -7.70 1.99
C ALA A 49 2.45 -6.65 1.85
N ALA A 50 3.46 -6.69 2.73
CA ALA A 50 4.64 -5.82 2.68
C ALA A 50 5.66 -6.24 1.61
N VAL A 51 5.24 -6.21 0.34
CA VAL A 51 6.01 -6.71 -0.83
C VAL A 51 6.11 -5.72 -1.98
N TYR A 52 5.63 -4.49 -1.77
CA TYR A 52 5.59 -3.46 -2.80
C TYR A 52 6.63 -2.38 -2.56
N PHE A 53 7.14 -1.77 -3.62
CA PHE A 53 8.13 -0.71 -3.51
C PHE A 53 8.05 0.22 -4.73
N LEU A 54 8.59 1.43 -4.57
CA LEU A 54 8.72 2.38 -5.66
C LEU A 54 10.14 2.35 -6.20
N MET A 55 10.25 2.33 -7.53
CA MET A 55 11.50 2.49 -8.25
C MET A 55 11.51 3.85 -8.93
N PHE A 56 12.55 4.63 -8.66
CA PHE A 56 12.85 5.88 -9.33
C PHE A 56 13.88 5.61 -10.40
N THR A 57 13.60 6.04 -11.63
CA THR A 57 14.57 5.94 -12.74
C THR A 57 14.80 7.32 -13.31
N ASN A 58 16.06 7.71 -13.42
CA ASN A 58 16.45 9.00 -13.99
C ASN A 58 16.70 8.92 -15.50
N GLU A 59 16.94 10.06 -16.14
CA GLU A 59 17.17 10.13 -17.61
C GLU A 59 18.41 9.37 -18.07
N LYS A 60 19.34 9.06 -17.18
CA LYS A 60 20.55 8.28 -17.47
C LYS A 60 20.36 6.77 -17.22
N GLY A 61 19.16 6.35 -16.85
CA GLY A 61 18.85 4.94 -16.54
C GLY A 61 19.37 4.48 -15.17
N GLN A 62 19.77 5.40 -14.29
CA GLN A 62 20.13 5.04 -12.91
C GLN A 62 18.85 4.83 -12.10
N ASN A 63 18.87 3.81 -11.25
CA ASN A 63 17.73 3.41 -10.44
C ASN A 63 17.99 3.67 -8.95
N ALA A 64 16.93 4.07 -8.26
CA ALA A 64 16.87 4.13 -6.81
C ALA A 64 15.54 3.52 -6.36
N TRP A 65 15.49 2.94 -5.16
CA TRP A 65 14.33 2.22 -4.66
C TRP A 65 13.96 2.69 -3.26
N THR A 66 12.68 2.64 -2.93
CA THR A 66 12.24 2.70 -1.54
C THR A 66 12.48 1.37 -0.84
N THR A 67 12.33 1.36 0.48
CA THR A 67 12.07 0.11 1.20
C THR A 67 10.74 -0.50 0.76
N ARG A 68 10.57 -1.79 1.02
CA ARG A 68 9.29 -2.46 0.82
C ARG A 68 8.27 -1.94 1.83
N PHE A 69 7.05 -1.68 1.35
CA PHE A 69 5.92 -1.28 2.17
C PHE A 69 4.71 -2.17 1.89
N GLY A 70 3.78 -2.19 2.84
CA GLY A 70 2.53 -2.93 2.74
C GLY A 70 1.37 -2.05 2.33
N ILE A 71 0.49 -2.59 1.50
CA ILE A 71 -0.82 -2.01 1.22
C ILE A 71 -1.84 -2.93 1.90
N ALA A 72 -2.50 -2.39 2.94
CA ALA A 72 -3.50 -3.12 3.70
C ALA A 72 -4.79 -3.27 2.89
N GLY A 73 -5.51 -4.37 3.13
CA GLY A 73 -6.81 -4.58 2.52
C GLY A 73 -7.91 -3.73 3.16
N PRO A 74 -9.16 -3.89 2.72
CA PRO A 74 -10.31 -3.20 3.29
C PRO A 74 -10.53 -3.44 4.79
N ASP A 75 -10.00 -4.55 5.32
CA ASP A 75 -10.02 -4.90 6.75
C ASP A 75 -8.89 -4.21 7.55
N GLY A 76 -8.05 -3.42 6.89
CA GLY A 76 -6.90 -2.73 7.48
C GLY A 76 -5.74 -3.66 7.86
N LYS A 77 -5.76 -4.92 7.44
CA LYS A 77 -4.72 -5.90 7.80
C LYS A 77 -3.75 -6.15 6.66
N LEU A 78 -2.53 -6.52 7.04
CA LEU A 78 -1.53 -7.06 6.13
C LEU A 78 -1.45 -8.56 6.30
N VAL A 79 -1.41 -9.28 5.18
CA VAL A 79 -1.05 -10.69 5.15
C VAL A 79 0.46 -10.85 5.10
N LYS A 80 0.93 -12.01 5.55
CA LYS A 80 2.36 -12.33 5.52
C LYS A 80 2.86 -12.36 4.06
N PRO A 81 4.04 -11.81 3.76
CA PRO A 81 4.71 -12.02 2.48
C PRO A 81 4.85 -13.51 2.15
N GLU A 82 4.72 -13.84 0.88
CA GLU A 82 4.81 -15.21 0.36
C GLU A 82 6.15 -15.88 0.74
N ASN A 83 7.24 -15.11 0.68
CA ASN A 83 8.58 -15.57 0.96
C ASN A 83 9.22 -14.71 2.06
N ALA A 84 9.81 -15.36 3.07
CA ALA A 84 10.45 -14.65 4.19
C ALA A 84 11.90 -14.22 3.90
N VAL A 85 12.56 -14.86 2.94
CA VAL A 85 13.98 -14.70 2.63
C VAL A 85 14.13 -14.56 1.11
N GLN A 86 15.05 -13.70 0.68
CA GLN A 86 15.44 -13.54 -0.72
C GLN A 86 16.12 -14.81 -1.26
N PRO A 87 16.11 -15.01 -2.59
CA PRO A 87 16.86 -16.11 -3.22
C PRO A 87 18.37 -16.09 -2.94
N ASP A 88 18.95 -14.92 -2.63
CA ASP A 88 20.35 -14.74 -2.24
C ASP A 88 20.64 -15.01 -0.75
N GLY A 89 19.61 -15.36 0.03
CA GLY A 89 19.72 -15.63 1.47
C GLY A 89 19.50 -14.41 2.37
N ALA A 90 19.32 -13.20 1.82
CA ALA A 90 19.02 -12.02 2.63
C ALA A 90 17.65 -12.16 3.30
N LYS A 91 17.55 -11.82 4.60
CA LYS A 91 16.30 -11.87 5.39
C LYS A 91 15.36 -10.70 5.06
N ILE A 92 15.06 -10.52 3.77
CA ILE A 92 14.16 -9.50 3.28
C ILE A 92 12.93 -10.22 2.71
N PRO A 93 11.75 -10.10 3.33
CA PRO A 93 10.54 -10.71 2.81
C PRO A 93 10.18 -10.18 1.44
N TRP A 94 9.63 -11.03 0.58
CA TRP A 94 9.15 -10.68 -0.75
C TRP A 94 7.95 -11.52 -1.17
N GLY A 95 7.34 -11.12 -2.27
CA GLY A 95 6.25 -11.83 -2.93
C GLY A 95 5.95 -11.12 -4.24
N VAL A 96 5.16 -11.76 -5.10
CA VAL A 96 4.73 -11.15 -6.36
C VAL A 96 3.28 -10.70 -6.22
N GLY A 97 3.09 -9.39 -6.15
CA GLY A 97 1.76 -8.79 -6.18
C GLY A 97 1.20 -8.57 -7.58
N LYS A 98 -0.09 -8.23 -7.64
CA LYS A 98 -0.83 -7.82 -8.84
C LYS A 98 -1.81 -6.71 -8.50
N LEU A 99 -2.19 -5.92 -9.50
CA LEU A 99 -3.27 -4.93 -9.36
C LEU A 99 -4.63 -5.62 -9.43
N VAL A 100 -5.56 -5.22 -8.57
CA VAL A 100 -6.95 -5.70 -8.61
C VAL A 100 -7.74 -4.78 -9.54
N GLY A 101 -8.53 -5.35 -10.45
CA GLY A 101 -9.43 -4.58 -11.33
C GLY A 101 -8.78 -3.98 -12.59
N GLU A 102 -7.47 -4.08 -12.78
CA GLU A 102 -6.85 -3.90 -14.10
C GLU A 102 -6.50 -5.29 -14.68
N PRO A 103 -6.78 -5.55 -15.97
CA PRO A 103 -6.25 -6.75 -16.62
C PRO A 103 -4.73 -6.72 -16.50
N ALA A 104 -4.12 -7.83 -16.06
CA ALA A 104 -2.68 -7.94 -15.93
C ALA A 104 -2.02 -7.44 -17.23
N ALA A 105 -1.27 -6.34 -17.15
CA ALA A 105 -0.45 -5.90 -18.25
C ALA A 105 0.59 -6.98 -18.49
N ASN A 106 0.31 -7.87 -19.44
CA ASN A 106 1.16 -8.97 -19.85
C ASN A 106 2.41 -8.39 -20.52
N THR A 107 3.34 -7.87 -19.71
CA THR A 107 4.57 -7.25 -20.19
C THR A 107 5.57 -8.37 -20.42
N THR A 108 5.43 -9.02 -21.56
CA THR A 108 6.56 -9.70 -22.21
C THR A 108 7.52 -8.60 -22.64
N SER A 109 8.40 -8.18 -21.73
CA SER A 109 9.59 -7.42 -22.08
C SER A 109 10.77 -8.15 -21.47
N THR A 110 11.26 -9.11 -22.23
CA THR A 110 12.57 -9.72 -22.07
C THR A 110 13.60 -8.62 -22.34
N THR A 111 13.99 -7.90 -21.30
CA THR A 111 15.24 -7.14 -21.29
C THR A 111 15.94 -7.53 -20.00
N THR A 112 16.89 -8.46 -20.12
CA THR A 112 17.84 -8.83 -19.08
C THR A 112 18.67 -7.60 -18.73
N ALA A 113 18.16 -6.76 -17.83
CA ALA A 113 18.95 -5.75 -17.15
C ALA A 113 19.36 -6.35 -15.81
N SER A 114 20.55 -6.93 -15.76
CA SER A 114 21.23 -7.29 -14.52
C SER A 114 21.53 -6.01 -13.75
N TYR A 115 20.76 -5.75 -12.69
CA TYR A 115 21.05 -4.67 -11.75
C TYR A 115 21.88 -5.22 -10.59
N SER A 116 23.00 -4.58 -10.30
CA SER A 116 23.80 -4.86 -9.11
C SER A 116 23.34 -3.92 -8.00
N MET A 117 22.92 -4.49 -6.87
CA MET A 117 22.60 -3.73 -5.67
C MET A 117 23.90 -3.27 -5.00
N ASN A 118 24.02 -1.97 -4.70
CA ASN A 118 25.07 -1.47 -3.79
C ASN A 118 24.65 -1.75 -2.33
N SER A 119 25.54 -2.37 -1.57
CA SER A 119 25.35 -2.82 -0.18
C SER A 119 25.15 -1.72 0.87
N ALA A 120 25.21 -0.44 0.49
CA ALA A 120 25.18 0.70 1.41
C ALA A 120 23.78 1.04 1.98
N MET A 121 22.69 0.51 1.41
CA MET A 121 21.32 0.84 1.85
C MET A 121 20.70 -0.22 2.80
N ALA A 122 21.38 -1.35 3.03
CA ALA A 122 20.86 -2.43 3.87
C ALA A 122 20.78 -2.06 5.37
N SER A 123 21.54 -1.06 5.82
CA SER A 123 21.66 -0.68 7.24
C SER A 123 20.57 0.29 7.74
N ALA A 124 19.69 0.81 6.87
CA ALA A 124 18.62 1.73 7.30
C ALA A 124 17.30 1.04 7.64
N ALA A 125 17.18 -0.28 7.40
CA ALA A 125 15.94 -1.04 7.53
C ALA A 125 15.62 -1.49 8.98
N GLU A 126 16.52 -1.26 9.94
CA GLU A 126 16.41 -1.87 11.27
C GLU A 126 15.58 -1.05 12.29
N ASN A 127 15.24 0.22 12.00
CA ASN A 127 14.68 1.12 13.03
C ASN A 127 13.34 1.80 12.73
N ASN A 128 12.63 1.47 11.64
CA ASN A 128 11.29 2.05 11.40
C ASN A 128 10.23 0.96 11.28
N ALA A 129 9.62 0.63 12.43
CA ALA A 129 8.31 0.02 12.47
C ALA A 129 7.31 0.89 11.70
N ALA A 130 6.46 0.25 10.90
CA ALA A 130 5.53 0.88 9.99
C ALA A 130 4.68 1.97 10.67
N VAL A 131 4.80 3.22 10.21
CA VAL A 131 3.79 4.25 10.46
C VAL A 131 2.58 3.91 9.60
N VAL A 132 1.50 3.53 10.25
CA VAL A 132 0.16 3.38 9.66
C VAL A 132 -0.32 4.76 9.20
N ILE A 133 -0.37 4.99 7.89
CA ILE A 133 -1.08 6.13 7.31
C ILE A 133 -2.53 5.67 7.13
N ALA A 134 -3.40 6.06 8.06
CA ALA A 134 -4.84 5.85 7.92
C ALA A 134 -5.38 6.75 6.79
N VAL A 135 -6.02 6.15 5.79
CA VAL A 135 -6.81 6.87 4.79
C VAL A 135 -8.21 7.10 5.36
N SER A 136 -8.58 8.36 5.59
CA SER A 136 -9.93 8.73 6.01
C SER A 136 -10.93 8.46 4.90
N ALA A 137 -11.99 7.71 5.20
CA ALA A 137 -13.13 7.49 4.31
C ALA A 137 -13.89 8.82 4.03
N PRO A 138 -14.56 8.97 2.87
CA PRO A 138 -15.40 10.14 2.59
C PRO A 138 -16.65 10.14 3.47
N SER A 139 -16.88 11.27 4.15
CA SER A 139 -18.04 11.56 4.99
C SER A 139 -19.33 11.64 4.17
N SER A 140 -20.31 10.77 4.47
CA SER A 140 -21.68 10.90 3.98
C SER A 140 -22.46 11.90 4.85
N THR A 141 -22.76 13.05 4.25
CA THR A 141 -23.64 14.11 4.76
C THR A 141 -25.06 13.55 4.94
N SER A 142 -25.53 13.44 6.19
CA SER A 142 -26.93 13.13 6.48
C SER A 142 -27.66 14.42 6.85
N SER A 143 -28.51 14.89 5.94
CA SER A 143 -29.32 16.10 6.10
C SER A 143 -30.40 15.91 7.16
N SER A 144 -30.47 16.88 8.07
CA SER A 144 -31.47 17.01 9.13
C SER A 144 -32.88 17.13 8.56
N ASN A 145 -33.85 16.43 9.17
CA ASN A 145 -35.23 16.89 9.25
C ASN A 145 -35.73 16.64 10.68
N MET A 146 -35.98 17.74 11.39
CA MET A 146 -36.73 17.77 12.64
C MET A 146 -38.20 17.42 12.37
N ILE A 147 -38.88 16.81 13.33
CA ILE A 147 -40.21 17.20 13.88
C ILE A 147 -40.58 16.21 15.00
N MET A 148 -40.64 16.73 16.22
CA MET A 148 -41.29 16.18 17.42
C MET A 148 -42.82 16.33 17.30
N PRO A 149 -43.67 15.54 18.00
CA PRO A 149 -44.13 16.04 19.31
C PRO A 149 -44.50 14.99 20.38
N SER A 150 -44.28 15.45 21.61
CA SER A 150 -45.11 15.36 22.82
C SER A 150 -45.32 14.06 23.61
N ILE A 151 -45.29 14.29 24.91
CA ILE A 151 -45.25 13.42 26.09
C ILE A 151 -46.69 13.22 26.60
N ALA A 152 -47.04 12.03 27.11
CA ALA A 152 -48.14 11.85 28.06
C ALA A 152 -47.94 10.57 28.89
N PHE A 153 -48.57 10.55 30.07
CA PHE A 153 -48.13 9.96 31.33
C PHE A 153 -48.64 8.54 31.64
N ALA A 154 -47.86 7.87 32.52
CA ALA A 154 -48.26 7.08 33.71
C ALA A 154 -48.91 5.67 33.63
N SER A 155 -48.30 4.81 34.46
CA SER A 155 -48.88 3.89 35.45
C SER A 155 -48.92 2.38 35.18
N THR A 156 -48.03 1.68 35.91
CA THR A 156 -48.22 0.43 36.68
C THR A 156 -48.97 -0.77 36.06
N PHE A 157 -48.34 -1.96 36.02
CA PHE A 157 -48.62 -3.05 36.97
C PHE A 157 -47.66 -4.26 36.79
N LEU A 158 -47.39 -4.87 37.94
CA LEU A 158 -46.60 -6.06 38.25
C LEU A 158 -47.27 -7.35 37.76
N ALA A 159 -46.52 -8.33 37.20
CA ALA A 159 -46.78 -9.76 37.36
C ALA A 159 -45.64 -10.63 36.79
N ALA A 160 -44.97 -11.36 37.69
CA ALA A 160 -44.14 -12.50 37.37
C ALA A 160 -44.99 -13.77 37.37
N VAL A 161 -44.82 -14.68 36.41
CA VAL A 161 -45.05 -16.12 36.62
C VAL A 161 -44.03 -16.91 35.81
N LEU A 162 -43.19 -17.62 36.55
CA LEU A 162 -42.24 -18.64 36.15
C LEU A 162 -42.99 -19.96 35.96
N TYR A 163 -42.81 -20.63 34.80
CA TYR A 163 -43.23 -22.02 34.62
C TYR A 163 -42.33 -22.69 33.60
N THR A 164 -41.51 -23.67 34.01
CA THR A 164 -41.18 -24.83 33.17
C THR A 164 -40.84 -26.01 34.07
N LEU A 165 -41.58 -27.08 33.82
CA LEU A 165 -41.58 -28.42 34.36
C LEU A 165 -40.33 -29.20 33.90
N ILE A 166 -39.77 -30.03 34.80
CA ILE A 166 -39.52 -31.49 34.68
C ILE A 166 -38.75 -31.91 35.94
#